data_AF-K7K9S6-F1
#
_entry.id   AF-K7K9S6-F1
#
_cell.length_a   1.000
_cell.length_b   1.000
_cell.length_c   1.000
_cell.angle_alpha   90.00
_cell.angle_beta   90.00
_cell.angle_gamma   90.00
#
_symmetry.space_group_name_H-M   'P 1'
#
loop_
_entity.id
_entity.type
_entity.pdbx_description
1 polymer ?
#
loop_
_entity_poly.entity_id
_entity_poly.type
_entity_poly.pdbx_seq_one_letter_code
_entity_poly.pdbx_strand_id
1 'polypeptide(L)'
;MHSDRQTDATCLQSSNEKGRLEAATVNLATSEKPTDVYSEAAADCNKDPAAYPNALLAKALIDQIDRKLVKQTVMTSVYGVTYVEAREQIKRKLEEKGLITDEKPLFAAACYAAKVTLTALGEIFGAARVIMGWLGDCAKVIVSENMPVCWTTPLGLPAVQPYCKTERHLTMCSSASQSTGQIFQSTSFKQHRFVDAKKQRSAFPPNFVHSLDGSHMMMTVLACRDAGLCFAGFKTSFYYQNPKAYSKFPSKLLEGFETSYPGLAFPPLPERRGDFDLQKVLESPYFFN
;
A
#
# COMPACT_ATOMS: atom_id res chain seq x y z
N MET A 1 -15.21 3.74 -21.17
CA MET A 1 -14.02 3.27 -20.43
C MET A 1 -13.90 4.11 -19.17
N HIS A 2 -14.49 3.68 -18.06
CA HIS A 2 -14.33 4.39 -16.78
C HIS A 2 -12.97 3.97 -16.20
N SER A 3 -12.05 4.93 -16.10
CA SER A 3 -10.73 4.66 -15.54
C SER A 3 -10.83 4.72 -14.02
N ASP A 4 -11.12 3.60 -13.37
CA ASP A 4 -11.12 3.54 -11.90
C ASP A 4 -9.71 3.87 -11.36
N ARG A 5 -9.45 5.11 -10.96
CA ARG A 5 -8.35 5.48 -10.05
C ARG A 5 -8.89 5.30 -8.64
N GLN A 6 -8.15 4.53 -7.87
CA GLN A 6 -8.56 3.99 -6.59
C GLN A 6 -7.98 4.93 -5.52
N THR A 7 -8.80 5.34 -4.55
CA THR A 7 -8.46 6.38 -3.56
C THR A 7 -8.21 5.72 -2.21
N ASP A 8 -7.02 5.88 -1.64
CA ASP A 8 -6.66 5.25 -0.37
C ASP A 8 -6.48 6.29 0.75
N ALA A 9 -6.98 5.95 1.95
CA ALA A 9 -7.07 6.80 3.14
C ALA A 9 -5.75 7.50 3.54
N THR A 10 -4.60 6.97 3.11
CA THR A 10 -3.27 7.48 3.49
C THR A 10 -2.95 8.83 2.84
N CYS A 11 -3.54 9.16 1.68
CA CYS A 11 -3.33 10.46 1.01
C CYS A 11 -3.95 11.64 1.78
N LEU A 12 -4.88 11.37 2.71
CA LEU A 12 -5.63 12.40 3.42
C LEU A 12 -4.88 13.00 4.63
N GLN A 13 -3.64 12.57 4.87
CA GLN A 13 -2.90 12.88 6.09
C GLN A 13 -1.71 13.84 5.86
N SER A 14 -1.63 14.50 4.70
CA SER A 14 -0.45 15.26 4.23
C SER A 14 -0.44 16.76 4.51
N SER A 15 0.60 17.23 5.23
CA SER A 15 0.82 18.63 5.64
C SER A 15 1.50 19.49 4.56
N ASN A 16 1.05 20.75 4.44
CA ASN A 16 1.62 21.89 3.70
C ASN A 16 1.14 22.01 2.24
N GLU A 17 1.59 23.05 1.52
CA GLU A 17 1.39 23.21 0.06
C GLU A 17 1.63 21.89 -0.72
N LYS A 18 2.53 21.04 -0.21
CA LYS A 18 2.74 19.68 -0.70
C LYS A 18 1.52 18.77 -0.53
N GLY A 19 0.82 18.77 0.60
CA GLY A 19 -0.44 18.06 0.79
C GLY A 19 -1.53 18.43 -0.21
N ARG A 20 -1.60 19.71 -0.60
CA ARG A 20 -2.46 20.15 -1.70
C ARG A 20 -1.99 19.60 -3.05
N LEU A 21 -0.68 19.49 -3.27
CA LEU A 21 -0.10 18.81 -4.44
C LEU A 21 -0.37 17.30 -4.42
N GLU A 22 -0.24 16.62 -3.28
CA GLU A 22 -0.55 15.17 -3.13
C GLU A 22 -2.01 14.94 -3.51
N ALA A 23 -2.92 15.72 -2.91
CA ALA A 23 -4.35 15.69 -3.20
C ALA A 23 -4.65 15.99 -4.69
N ALA A 24 -4.05 17.02 -5.28
CA ALA A 24 -4.22 17.32 -6.71
C ALA A 24 -3.72 16.16 -7.60
N THR A 25 -2.62 15.53 -7.22
CA THR A 25 -2.00 14.43 -7.97
C THR A 25 -2.88 13.18 -7.99
N VAL A 26 -3.66 12.96 -6.93
CA VAL A 26 -4.67 11.89 -6.86
C VAL A 26 -6.11 12.37 -7.15
N ASN A 27 -6.29 13.52 -7.82
CA ASN A 27 -7.59 14.08 -8.19
C ASN A 27 -8.53 14.42 -6.99
N LEU A 28 -8.01 14.53 -5.77
CA LEU A 28 -8.76 14.98 -4.59
C LEU A 28 -8.99 16.50 -4.58
N ALA A 29 -8.13 17.27 -5.25
CA ALA A 29 -8.32 18.70 -5.45
C ALA A 29 -8.80 18.99 -6.89
N THR A 30 -9.59 20.04 -7.06
CA THR A 30 -10.08 20.49 -8.37
C THR A 30 -8.92 20.75 -9.32
N SER A 31 -8.92 20.06 -10.47
CA SER A 31 -7.97 20.23 -11.56
C SER A 31 -8.73 20.28 -12.89
N GLU A 32 -8.20 20.99 -13.90
CA GLU A 32 -8.83 21.03 -15.23
C GLU A 32 -8.67 19.71 -16.00
N LYS A 33 -7.59 18.97 -15.73
CA LYS A 33 -7.24 17.69 -16.34
C LYS A 33 -6.72 16.73 -15.26
N PRO A 34 -6.93 15.40 -15.40
CA PRO A 34 -6.34 14.42 -14.51
C PRO A 34 -4.82 14.62 -14.46
N THR A 35 -4.27 14.82 -13.26
CA THR A 35 -2.81 14.93 -13.10
C THR A 35 -2.21 13.53 -13.19
N ASP A 36 -1.00 13.39 -13.74
CA ASP A 36 -0.33 12.09 -13.81
C ASP A 36 1.09 12.19 -13.29
N VAL A 37 1.50 11.22 -12.45
CA VAL A 37 2.80 11.19 -11.79
C VAL A 37 3.97 10.96 -12.76
N TYR A 38 3.69 10.75 -14.05
CA TYR A 38 4.68 10.26 -15.03
C TYR A 38 5.43 11.34 -15.81
N SER A 39 5.12 12.62 -15.63
CA SER A 39 5.89 13.71 -16.28
C SER A 39 7.40 13.60 -16.00
N GLU A 40 7.78 13.01 -14.86
CA GLU A 40 9.17 12.79 -14.46
C GLU A 40 9.86 11.65 -15.23
N ALA A 41 9.19 10.52 -15.47
CA ALA A 41 9.76 9.39 -16.24
C ALA A 41 10.03 9.79 -17.70
N ALA A 42 9.18 10.64 -18.27
CA ALA A 42 9.38 11.20 -19.60
C ALA A 42 10.61 12.12 -19.67
N ALA A 43 11.00 12.78 -18.57
CA ALA A 43 12.13 13.70 -18.54
C ALA A 43 13.49 13.00 -18.69
N ASP A 44 13.65 11.79 -18.15
CA ASP A 44 14.90 11.02 -18.25
C ASP A 44 15.23 10.57 -19.68
N CYS A 45 14.22 10.47 -20.55
CA CYS A 45 14.36 9.97 -21.92
C CYS A 45 15.19 10.88 -22.82
N ASN A 46 15.24 12.18 -22.51
CA ASN A 46 15.98 13.18 -23.26
C ASN A 46 17.46 13.29 -22.83
N LYS A 47 17.88 12.51 -21.82
CA LYS A 47 19.25 12.54 -21.32
C LYS A 47 20.20 11.71 -22.20
N ASP A 48 21.45 12.15 -22.31
CA ASP A 48 22.48 11.47 -23.10
C ASP A 48 22.77 10.06 -22.53
N PRO A 49 22.64 8.98 -23.33
CA PRO A 49 22.98 7.62 -22.90
C PRO A 49 24.40 7.43 -22.41
N ALA A 50 25.37 8.23 -22.88
CA ALA A 50 26.75 8.15 -22.42
C ALA A 50 26.90 8.62 -20.96
N ALA A 51 26.15 9.65 -20.57
CA ALA A 51 26.09 10.13 -19.19
C ALA A 51 25.08 9.35 -18.32
N TYR A 52 24.07 8.74 -18.95
CA TYR A 52 22.97 8.05 -18.28
C TYR A 52 22.75 6.67 -18.91
N PRO A 53 23.34 5.59 -18.36
CA PRO A 53 23.20 4.22 -18.88
C PRO A 53 21.73 3.79 -19.00
N ASN A 54 20.87 4.32 -18.13
CA ASN A 54 19.44 4.05 -18.11
C ASN A 54 18.66 4.75 -19.23
N ALA A 55 19.24 5.70 -19.98
CA ALA A 55 18.54 6.39 -21.05
C ALA A 55 18.10 5.42 -22.16
N LEU A 56 18.86 4.35 -22.41
CA LEU A 56 18.45 3.28 -23.35
C LEU A 56 17.22 2.52 -22.84
N LEU A 57 17.19 2.20 -21.53
CA LEU A 57 16.04 1.56 -20.89
C LEU A 57 14.82 2.49 -20.89
N ALA A 58 15.03 3.76 -20.59
CA ALA A 58 13.99 4.78 -20.62
C ALA A 58 13.39 4.88 -22.01
N LYS A 59 14.21 4.99 -23.06
CA LYS A 59 13.75 4.98 -24.47
C LYS A 59 12.95 3.74 -24.83
N ALA A 60 13.40 2.55 -24.43
CA ALA A 60 12.66 1.30 -24.67
C ALA A 60 11.32 1.25 -23.92
N LEU A 61 11.18 2.01 -22.83
CA LEU A 61 9.99 2.09 -22.02
C LEU A 61 9.04 3.21 -22.44
N ILE A 62 9.46 4.24 -23.19
CA ILE A 62 8.61 5.38 -23.59
C ILE A 62 7.30 4.90 -24.21
N ASP A 63 7.38 4.00 -25.19
CA ASP A 63 6.21 3.48 -25.91
C ASP A 63 5.39 2.49 -25.06
N GLN A 64 5.91 2.07 -23.90
CA GLN A 64 5.29 1.09 -23.02
C GLN A 64 4.72 1.67 -21.73
N ILE A 65 5.20 2.84 -21.30
CA ILE A 65 4.72 3.54 -20.10
C ILE A 65 3.33 4.05 -20.41
N ASP A 66 2.35 3.32 -19.91
CA ASP A 66 0.97 3.76 -19.81
C ASP A 66 0.52 3.72 -18.35
N ARG A 67 -0.62 4.37 -18.07
CA ARG A 67 -1.26 4.33 -16.75
C ARG A 67 -1.48 2.89 -16.27
N LYS A 68 -1.68 1.91 -17.15
CA LYS A 68 -1.98 0.51 -16.81
C LYS A 68 -0.75 -0.24 -16.29
N LEU A 69 0.44 0.05 -16.81
CA LEU A 69 1.70 -0.59 -16.44
C LEU A 69 2.01 -0.44 -14.96
N VAL A 70 1.85 0.78 -14.45
CA VAL A 70 2.25 1.14 -13.10
C VAL A 70 1.08 1.41 -12.16
N LYS A 71 -0.18 1.34 -12.64
CA LYS A 71 -1.41 1.47 -11.83
C LYS A 71 -1.32 0.66 -10.55
N GLN A 72 -0.98 -0.62 -10.66
CA GLN A 72 -0.92 -1.51 -9.51
C GLN A 72 0.14 -1.08 -8.49
N THR A 73 1.28 -0.59 -8.97
CA THR A 73 2.39 -0.12 -8.12
C THR A 73 2.06 1.18 -7.42
N VAL A 74 1.46 2.14 -8.13
CA VAL A 74 0.96 3.38 -7.53
C VAL A 74 -0.07 3.04 -6.44
N MET A 75 -1.05 2.19 -6.74
CA MET A 75 -2.10 1.79 -5.79
C MET A 75 -1.59 1.01 -4.58
N THR A 76 -0.52 0.22 -4.72
CA THR A 76 0.01 -0.56 -3.60
C THR A 76 1.07 0.18 -2.78
N SER A 77 1.58 1.31 -3.29
CA SER A 77 2.68 2.05 -2.65
C SER A 77 2.30 2.67 -1.31
N VAL A 78 1.10 3.22 -1.21
CA VAL A 78 0.52 3.81 0.01
C VAL A 78 0.15 2.76 1.06
N TYR A 79 0.30 1.48 0.71
CA TYR A 79 0.12 0.31 1.58
C TYR A 79 1.45 -0.36 1.94
N GLY A 80 2.60 0.23 1.59
CA GLY A 80 3.91 -0.27 1.99
C GLY A 80 4.53 -1.28 1.04
N VAL A 81 4.16 -1.26 -0.25
CA VAL A 81 4.83 -2.08 -1.27
C VAL A 81 6.34 -1.86 -1.22
N THR A 82 7.10 -2.96 -1.24
CA THR A 82 8.56 -2.89 -1.31
C THR A 82 9.02 -2.67 -2.75
N TYR A 83 10.26 -2.21 -2.93
CA TYR A 83 10.87 -2.13 -4.27
C TYR A 83 10.82 -3.44 -5.04
N VAL A 84 11.04 -4.56 -4.35
CA VAL A 84 11.02 -5.91 -4.96
C VAL A 84 9.62 -6.25 -5.48
N GLU A 85 8.58 -5.97 -4.70
CA GLU A 85 7.20 -6.20 -5.09
C GLU A 85 6.74 -5.24 -6.20
N ALA A 86 7.11 -3.96 -6.12
CA ALA A 86 6.85 -2.97 -7.16
C ALA A 86 7.47 -3.38 -8.50
N ARG A 87 8.75 -3.76 -8.49
CA ARG A 87 9.45 -4.30 -9.67
C ARG A 87 8.72 -5.50 -10.22
N GLU A 88 8.31 -6.43 -9.36
CA GLU A 88 7.63 -7.64 -9.79
C GLU A 88 6.25 -7.35 -10.41
N GLN A 89 5.49 -6.41 -9.87
CA GLN A 89 4.23 -5.96 -10.46
C GLN A 89 4.44 -5.35 -11.86
N ILE A 90 5.44 -4.49 -11.99
CA ILE A 90 5.79 -3.87 -13.28
C ILE A 90 6.31 -4.90 -14.27
N LYS A 91 7.17 -5.82 -13.82
CA LYS A 91 7.70 -6.91 -14.65
C LYS A 91 6.57 -7.75 -15.22
N ARG A 92 5.61 -8.20 -14.40
CA ARG A 92 4.43 -8.94 -14.88
C ARG A 92 3.64 -8.16 -15.93
N LYS A 93 3.50 -6.85 -15.76
CA LYS A 93 2.80 -5.99 -16.72
C LYS A 93 3.59 -5.77 -18.02
N LEU A 94 4.92 -5.72 -17.96
CA LEU A 94 5.78 -5.69 -19.15
C LEU A 94 5.75 -7.04 -19.89
N GLU A 95 5.72 -8.16 -19.16
CA GLU A 95 5.55 -9.50 -19.72
C GLU A 95 4.20 -9.64 -20.45
N GLU A 96 3.10 -9.16 -19.85
CA GLU A 96 1.78 -9.12 -20.49
C GLU A 96 1.76 -8.31 -21.80
N LYS A 97 2.61 -7.28 -21.92
CA LYS A 97 2.72 -6.45 -23.14
C LYS A 97 3.52 -7.16 -24.25
N GLY A 98 4.44 -8.06 -23.90
CA GLY A 98 5.18 -8.88 -24.86
C GLY A 98 6.19 -8.15 -25.75
N LEU A 99 6.50 -6.87 -25.49
CA LEU A 99 7.40 -6.06 -26.31
C LEU A 99 8.89 -6.25 -25.96
N ILE A 100 9.19 -6.70 -24.74
CA ILE A 100 10.55 -7.09 -24.32
C ILE A 100 10.54 -8.59 -24.08
N THR A 101 11.14 -9.36 -24.99
CA THR A 101 11.14 -10.83 -24.94
C THR A 101 12.26 -11.39 -24.08
N ASP A 102 13.41 -10.72 -24.08
CA ASP A 102 14.60 -11.20 -23.38
C ASP A 102 14.50 -10.90 -21.88
N GLU A 103 14.80 -11.92 -21.06
CA GLU A 103 14.63 -11.84 -19.60
C GLU A 103 15.50 -10.75 -18.95
N LYS A 104 16.75 -10.59 -19.41
CA LYS A 104 17.69 -9.61 -18.87
C LYS A 104 17.24 -8.16 -19.09
N PRO A 105 16.95 -7.69 -20.33
CA PRO A 105 16.46 -6.34 -20.54
C PRO A 105 15.08 -6.13 -19.93
N LEU A 106 14.21 -7.15 -19.90
CA LEU A 106 12.92 -7.07 -19.21
C LEU A 106 13.10 -6.79 -17.72
N PHE A 107 13.99 -7.52 -17.06
CA PHE A 107 14.31 -7.32 -15.65
C PHE A 107 14.93 -5.94 -15.40
N ALA A 108 15.85 -5.49 -16.26
CA ALA A 108 16.48 -4.17 -16.15
C ALA A 108 15.44 -3.04 -16.33
N ALA A 109 14.56 -3.16 -17.32
CA ALA A 109 13.47 -2.22 -17.58
C ALA A 109 12.50 -2.15 -16.39
N ALA A 110 12.10 -3.30 -15.84
CA ALA A 110 11.26 -3.36 -14.65
C ALA A 110 11.93 -2.71 -13.41
N CYS A 111 13.23 -2.93 -13.21
CA CYS A 111 13.99 -2.30 -12.13
C CYS A 111 14.01 -0.78 -12.27
N TYR A 112 14.30 -0.28 -13.48
CA TYR A 112 14.34 1.14 -13.76
C TYR A 112 12.97 1.79 -13.58
N ALA A 113 11.92 1.22 -14.19
CA ALA A 113 10.55 1.71 -14.06
C ALA A 113 10.07 1.70 -12.59
N ALA A 114 10.37 0.66 -11.82
CA ALA A 114 10.03 0.61 -10.39
C ALA A 114 10.75 1.68 -9.58
N LYS A 115 12.05 1.92 -9.86
CA LYS A 115 12.83 2.96 -9.20
C LYS A 115 12.26 4.35 -9.48
N VAL A 116 12.03 4.70 -10.75
CA VAL A 116 11.45 5.99 -11.15
C VAL A 116 10.08 6.17 -10.53
N THR A 117 9.21 5.16 -10.62
CA THR A 117 7.86 5.19 -10.04
C THR A 117 7.91 5.42 -8.53
N LEU A 118 8.73 4.66 -7.79
CA LEU A 118 8.81 4.81 -6.32
C LEU A 118 9.51 6.08 -5.86
N THR A 119 10.41 6.65 -6.67
CA THR A 119 11.01 7.97 -6.41
C THR A 119 9.94 9.05 -6.54
N ALA A 120 9.25 9.11 -7.68
CA ALA A 120 8.15 10.06 -7.92
C ALA A 120 7.09 9.97 -6.81
N LEU A 121 6.65 8.75 -6.48
CA LEU A 121 5.69 8.50 -5.40
C LEU A 121 6.22 8.89 -4.02
N GLY A 122 7.54 8.84 -3.81
CA GLY A 122 8.16 9.24 -2.55
C GLY A 122 8.11 10.73 -2.31
N GLU A 123 8.22 11.52 -3.37
CA GLU A 123 8.07 12.97 -3.31
C GLU A 123 6.61 13.38 -3.10
N ILE A 124 5.68 12.56 -3.61
CA ILE A 124 4.24 12.82 -3.64
C ILE A 124 3.49 12.27 -2.44
N PHE A 125 3.99 11.24 -1.75
CA PHE A 125 3.28 10.61 -0.62
C PHE A 125 4.12 10.65 0.66
N GLY A 126 4.73 11.80 0.91
CA GLY A 126 5.68 11.95 2.02
C GLY A 126 5.02 11.68 3.38
N ALA A 127 3.82 12.21 3.59
CA ALA A 127 3.10 12.00 4.85
C ALA A 127 2.57 10.58 5.02
N ALA A 128 2.07 9.97 3.94
CA ALA A 128 1.65 8.57 3.97
C ALA A 128 2.82 7.66 4.36
N ARG A 129 4.04 7.92 3.84
CA ARG A 129 5.25 7.18 4.23
C ARG A 129 5.61 7.34 5.70
N VAL A 130 5.46 8.55 6.24
CA VAL A 130 5.71 8.81 7.67
C VAL A 130 4.77 7.98 8.54
N ILE A 131 3.48 7.90 8.18
CA ILE A 131 2.49 7.16 8.96
C ILE A 131 2.66 5.65 8.80
N MET A 132 2.98 5.16 7.60
CA MET A 132 3.36 3.76 7.40
C MET A 132 4.61 3.37 8.20
N GLY A 133 5.61 4.26 8.26
CA GLY A 133 6.80 4.09 9.07
C GLY A 133 6.44 3.99 10.56
N TRP A 134 5.64 4.92 11.06
CA TRP A 134 5.17 4.92 12.45
C TRP A 134 4.38 3.65 12.80
N LEU A 135 3.47 3.19 11.93
CA LEU A 135 2.78 1.90 12.12
C LEU A 135 3.79 0.76 12.21
N GLY A 136 4.78 0.73 11.31
CA GLY A 136 5.86 -0.25 11.34
C GLY A 136 6.69 -0.23 12.64
N ASP A 137 6.93 0.95 13.20
CA ASP A 137 7.64 1.10 14.47
C ASP A 137 6.80 0.65 15.66
N CYS A 138 5.50 0.96 15.69
CA CYS A 138 4.57 0.40 16.69
C CYS A 138 4.53 -1.14 16.62
N ALA A 139 4.45 -1.72 15.41
CA ALA A 139 4.50 -3.17 15.24
C ALA A 139 5.82 -3.76 15.76
N LYS A 140 6.93 -3.04 15.63
CA LYS A 140 8.26 -3.45 16.12
C LYS A 140 8.30 -3.56 17.65
N VAL A 141 7.64 -2.63 18.34
CA VAL A 141 7.49 -2.64 19.81
C VAL A 141 6.65 -3.83 20.27
N ILE A 142 5.53 -4.11 19.61
CA ILE A 142 4.67 -5.26 19.97
C ILE A 142 5.40 -6.59 19.75
N VAL A 143 6.11 -6.69 18.63
CA VAL A 143 6.85 -7.88 18.23
C VAL A 143 8.06 -8.16 19.11
N SER A 144 8.67 -7.15 19.76
CA SER A 144 9.81 -7.39 20.67
C SER A 144 9.42 -8.24 21.87
N GLU A 145 8.17 -8.12 22.33
CA GLU A 145 7.57 -8.98 23.34
C GLU A 145 6.97 -10.27 22.78
N ASN A 146 7.25 -10.59 21.51
CA ASN A 146 6.75 -11.77 20.83
C ASN A 146 5.20 -11.84 20.79
N MET A 147 4.54 -10.69 20.77
CA MET A 147 3.09 -10.59 20.64
C MET A 147 2.68 -10.31 19.18
N PRO A 148 1.53 -10.82 18.72
CA PRO A 148 0.99 -10.44 17.42
C PRO A 148 0.39 -9.02 17.50
N VAL A 149 0.46 -8.28 16.39
CA VAL A 149 -0.21 -6.97 16.32
C VAL A 149 -1.72 -7.19 16.24
N CYS A 150 -2.45 -6.52 17.14
CA CYS A 150 -3.90 -6.50 17.20
C CYS A 150 -4.40 -5.08 17.46
N TRP A 151 -5.56 -4.75 16.91
CA TRP A 151 -6.22 -3.46 17.11
C TRP A 151 -7.73 -3.64 17.05
N THR A 152 -8.46 -2.64 17.51
CA THR A 152 -9.91 -2.59 17.37
C THR A 152 -10.27 -1.60 16.27
N THR A 153 -11.06 -2.05 15.31
CA THR A 153 -11.56 -1.19 14.22
C THR A 153 -12.55 -0.14 14.76
N PRO A 154 -12.86 0.92 13.99
CA PRO A 154 -13.83 1.94 14.40
C PRO A 154 -15.24 1.41 14.72
N LEU A 155 -15.60 0.25 14.18
CA LEU A 155 -16.86 -0.44 14.46
C LEU A 155 -16.80 -1.39 15.67
N GLY A 156 -15.69 -1.42 16.40
CA GLY A 156 -15.52 -2.30 17.56
C GLY A 156 -15.10 -3.73 17.22
N LEU A 157 -14.81 -4.04 15.95
CA LEU A 157 -14.34 -5.37 15.56
C LEU A 157 -12.84 -5.52 15.89
N PRO A 158 -12.41 -6.50 16.71
CA PRO A 158 -11.00 -6.78 16.94
C PRO A 158 -10.38 -7.46 15.72
N ALA A 159 -9.21 -6.97 15.31
CA ALA A 159 -8.39 -7.52 14.24
C ALA A 159 -7.04 -7.96 14.81
N VAL A 160 -6.53 -9.10 14.33
CA VAL A 160 -5.23 -9.66 14.75
C VAL A 160 -4.47 -10.18 13.53
N GLN A 161 -3.16 -9.97 13.51
CA GLN A 161 -2.28 -10.48 12.47
C GLN A 161 -1.76 -11.89 12.81
N PRO A 162 -2.16 -12.95 12.08
CA PRO A 162 -1.80 -14.33 12.41
C PRO A 162 -0.43 -14.74 11.81
N TYR A 163 0.56 -13.85 11.83
CA TYR A 163 1.88 -14.13 11.27
C TYR A 163 2.82 -14.71 12.33
N CYS A 164 2.97 -16.03 12.31
CA CYS A 164 3.92 -16.78 13.13
C CYS A 164 5.01 -17.43 12.26
N LYS A 165 6.18 -17.68 12.84
CA LYS A 165 7.25 -18.40 12.15
C LYS A 165 6.81 -19.83 11.85
N THR A 166 7.03 -20.26 10.62
CA THR A 166 6.86 -21.66 10.21
C THR A 166 8.22 -22.33 10.28
N GLU A 167 8.39 -23.31 11.17
CA GLU A 167 9.52 -24.25 11.03
C GLU A 167 9.15 -25.30 9.99
N ARG A 168 10.01 -25.48 8.98
CA ARG A 168 9.92 -26.61 8.06
C ARG A 168 10.44 -27.84 8.79
N HIS A 169 9.55 -28.67 9.33
CA HIS A 169 9.96 -30.02 9.72
C HIS A 169 10.02 -30.88 8.46
N LEU A 170 11.23 -31.09 7.91
CA LEU A 170 11.45 -32.07 6.87
C LEU A 170 11.29 -33.46 7.49
N THR A 171 10.10 -34.04 7.39
CA THR A 171 9.92 -35.45 7.77
C THR A 171 10.40 -36.29 6.60
N MET A 172 11.58 -36.89 6.73
CA MET A 172 12.06 -37.90 5.78
C MET A 172 11.29 -39.20 6.03
N CYS A 173 10.28 -39.48 5.22
CA CYS A 173 9.70 -40.81 5.15
C CYS A 173 10.49 -41.65 4.14
N SER A 174 11.41 -42.48 4.61
CA SER A 174 11.99 -43.53 3.77
C SER A 174 11.00 -44.69 3.65
N SER A 175 10.18 -44.71 2.60
CA SER A 175 9.47 -45.92 2.22
C SER A 175 10.47 -46.97 1.76
N ALA A 176 10.45 -48.16 2.36
CA ALA A 176 11.38 -49.26 2.12
C ALA A 176 11.29 -49.91 0.72
N SER A 177 10.69 -49.25 -0.28
CA SER A 177 10.59 -49.76 -1.64
C SER A 177 11.55 -49.00 -2.56
N GLN A 178 12.52 -49.74 -3.07
CA GLN A 178 13.60 -49.31 -3.95
C GLN A 178 13.03 -48.72 -5.26
N SER A 179 13.34 -47.44 -5.56
CA SER A 179 13.82 -46.95 -6.87
C SER A 179 13.57 -45.46 -7.16
N THR A 180 12.77 -44.74 -6.36
CA THR A 180 12.69 -43.27 -6.48
C THR A 180 12.29 -42.69 -5.13
N GLY A 181 13.25 -42.16 -4.37
CA GLY A 181 12.97 -41.48 -3.10
C GLY A 181 12.17 -40.21 -3.34
N GLN A 182 10.85 -40.29 -3.26
CA GLN A 182 9.99 -39.11 -3.25
C GLN A 182 10.05 -38.48 -1.86
N ILE A 183 10.59 -37.27 -1.78
CA ILE A 183 10.58 -36.46 -0.55
C ILE A 183 9.17 -35.89 -0.39
N PHE A 184 8.35 -36.51 0.44
CA PHE A 184 7.06 -35.93 0.83
C PHE A 184 7.29 -34.85 1.90
N GLN A 185 7.13 -33.58 1.54
CA GLN A 185 7.07 -32.48 2.52
C GLN A 185 5.68 -32.44 3.16
N SER A 186 5.54 -33.01 4.35
CA SER A 186 4.36 -32.75 5.20
C SER A 186 4.63 -31.52 6.07
N THR A 187 4.02 -30.38 5.73
CA THR A 187 4.03 -29.19 6.59
C THR A 187 2.99 -29.36 7.68
N SER A 188 3.40 -29.86 8.85
CA SER A 188 2.56 -29.84 10.04
C SER A 188 2.45 -28.40 10.58
N PHE A 189 1.25 -27.82 10.58
CA PHE A 189 0.98 -26.51 11.19
C PHE A 189 0.95 -26.61 12.72
N LYS A 190 2.04 -26.99 13.37
CA LYS A 190 2.19 -26.65 14.79
C LYS A 190 2.44 -25.14 14.84
N GLN A 191 1.45 -24.36 15.25
CA GLN A 191 1.60 -22.93 15.49
C GLN A 191 2.78 -22.74 16.46
N HIS A 192 3.95 -22.38 15.94
CA HIS A 192 5.10 -22.16 16.80
C HIS A 192 4.86 -20.90 17.64
N ARG A 193 5.37 -20.92 18.88
CA ARG A 193 5.26 -19.87 19.90
C ARG A 193 5.80 -18.48 19.48
N PHE A 194 6.48 -18.35 18.33
CA PHE A 194 7.17 -17.12 17.97
C PHE A 194 6.54 -16.42 16.76
N VAL A 195 6.26 -15.12 16.90
CA VAL A 195 5.74 -14.27 15.83
C VAL A 195 6.78 -14.05 14.72
N ASP A 196 6.31 -13.93 13.49
CA ASP A 196 7.17 -13.54 12.36
C ASP A 196 7.30 -12.02 12.35
N ALA A 197 8.35 -11.53 13.01
CA ALA A 197 8.65 -10.10 13.14
C ALA A 197 8.64 -9.34 11.81
N LYS A 198 9.15 -9.96 10.75
CA LYS A 198 9.24 -9.33 9.43
C LYS A 198 7.84 -9.15 8.86
N LYS A 199 7.01 -10.20 8.89
CA LYS A 199 5.64 -10.17 8.36
C LYS A 199 4.70 -9.29 9.17
N GLN A 200 4.76 -9.35 10.51
CA GLN A 200 3.97 -8.48 11.38
C GLN A 200 4.18 -7.01 11.01
N ARG A 201 5.45 -6.58 10.97
CA ARG A 201 5.80 -5.19 10.61
C ARG A 201 5.38 -4.81 9.19
N SER A 202 5.67 -5.64 8.18
CA SER A 202 5.39 -5.27 6.79
C SER A 202 3.90 -5.32 6.44
N ALA A 203 3.13 -6.21 7.08
CA ALA A 203 1.72 -6.37 6.79
C ALA A 203 0.82 -5.46 7.64
N PHE A 204 1.36 -4.80 8.68
CA PHE A 204 0.53 -3.98 9.56
C PHE A 204 -0.04 -2.74 8.86
N PRO A 205 0.74 -1.91 8.14
CA PRO A 205 0.18 -0.80 7.39
C PRO A 205 -0.96 -1.18 6.42
N PRO A 206 -0.80 -2.19 5.52
CA PRO A 206 -1.89 -2.58 4.62
C PRO A 206 -3.11 -3.11 5.37
N ASN A 207 -2.91 -3.98 6.37
CA ASN A 207 -4.03 -4.57 7.09
C ASN A 207 -4.80 -3.51 7.90
N PHE A 208 -4.09 -2.54 8.49
CA PHE A 208 -4.71 -1.45 9.22
C PHE A 208 -5.54 -0.58 8.28
N VAL A 209 -4.97 -0.09 7.17
CA VAL A 209 -5.71 0.75 6.23
C VAL A 209 -6.91 -0.01 5.65
N HIS A 210 -6.75 -1.26 5.21
CA HIS A 210 -7.89 -2.04 4.72
C HIS A 210 -8.97 -2.31 5.78
N SER A 211 -8.60 -2.41 7.06
CA SER A 211 -9.60 -2.49 8.13
C SER A 211 -10.39 -1.19 8.29
N LEU A 212 -9.74 -0.03 8.07
CA LEU A 212 -10.41 1.26 8.03
C LEU A 212 -11.31 1.37 6.80
N ASP A 213 -10.83 0.96 5.62
CA ASP A 213 -11.60 0.98 4.36
C ASP A 213 -12.89 0.15 4.49
N GLY A 214 -12.79 -1.04 5.10
CA GLY A 214 -13.94 -1.90 5.35
C GLY A 214 -14.92 -1.33 6.39
N SER A 215 -14.39 -0.81 7.49
CA SER A 215 -15.22 -0.17 8.54
C SER A 215 -15.96 1.04 8.00
N HIS A 216 -15.25 1.81 7.19
CA HIS A 216 -15.77 2.99 6.55
C HIS A 216 -16.90 2.69 5.57
N MET A 217 -16.68 1.75 4.65
CA MET A 217 -17.72 1.31 3.71
C MET A 217 -19.00 0.92 4.45
N MET A 218 -18.87 0.16 5.55
CA MET A 218 -20.02 -0.23 6.36
C MET A 218 -20.70 0.97 7.03
N MET A 219 -19.94 1.92 7.60
CA MET A 219 -20.51 3.15 8.16
C MET A 219 -21.26 3.97 7.11
N THR A 220 -20.72 4.07 5.89
CA THR A 220 -21.38 4.75 4.76
C THR A 220 -22.67 4.04 4.34
N VAL A 221 -22.65 2.70 4.24
CA VAL A 221 -23.85 1.90 3.94
C VAL A 221 -24.95 2.16 4.96
N LEU A 222 -24.61 2.17 6.25
CA LEU A 222 -25.57 2.45 7.32
C LEU A 222 -26.12 3.87 7.22
N ALA A 223 -25.27 4.87 7.00
CA ALA A 223 -25.71 6.26 6.81
C ALA A 223 -26.59 6.44 5.58
N CYS A 224 -26.28 5.79 4.44
CA CYS A 224 -27.13 5.78 3.25
C CYS A 224 -28.49 5.17 3.56
N ARG A 225 -28.53 4.01 4.23
CA ARG A 225 -29.78 3.35 4.63
C ARG A 225 -30.63 4.26 5.52
N ASP A 226 -30.03 4.88 6.53
CA ASP A 226 -30.72 5.75 7.48
C ASP A 226 -31.22 7.04 6.80
N ALA A 227 -30.57 7.49 5.72
CA ALA A 227 -31.02 8.59 4.86
C ALA A 227 -32.03 8.16 3.76
N GLY A 228 -32.43 6.88 3.71
CA GLY A 228 -33.32 6.35 2.67
C GLY A 228 -32.69 6.24 1.28
N LEU A 229 -31.36 6.29 1.19
CA LEU A 229 -30.62 6.16 -0.06
C LEU A 229 -30.19 4.71 -0.29
N CYS A 230 -30.30 4.25 -1.55
CA CYS A 230 -29.72 2.97 -1.96
C CYS A 230 -28.21 3.13 -2.15
N PHE A 231 -27.43 2.27 -1.49
CA PHE A 231 -25.98 2.28 -1.62
C PHE A 231 -25.54 1.36 -2.76
N ALA A 232 -24.79 1.91 -3.72
CA ALA A 232 -24.10 1.15 -4.76
C ALA A 232 -22.59 1.11 -4.46
N GLY A 233 -22.09 -0.06 -4.09
CA GLY A 233 -20.69 -0.25 -3.71
C GLY A 233 -19.76 -0.38 -4.92
N PHE A 234 -19.11 0.71 -5.34
CA PHE A 234 -17.90 0.63 -6.16
C PHE A 234 -16.66 0.83 -5.28
N LYS A 235 -15.58 0.08 -5.58
CA LYS A 235 -14.37 0.00 -4.74
C LYS A 235 -13.82 1.42 -4.45
N THR A 236 -13.60 1.72 -3.17
CA THR A 236 -12.97 2.95 -2.60
C THR A 236 -13.74 4.29 -2.62
N SER A 237 -15.03 4.32 -2.96
CA SER A 237 -15.76 5.56 -3.28
C SER A 237 -16.33 6.44 -2.14
N PHE A 238 -16.02 6.25 -0.85
CA PHE A 238 -16.98 6.65 0.21
C PHE A 238 -16.57 7.77 1.21
N TYR A 239 -15.36 8.36 1.14
CA TYR A 239 -14.70 9.04 2.30
C TYR A 239 -15.33 10.34 2.81
N TYR A 240 -16.30 10.91 2.11
CA TYR A 240 -16.83 12.24 2.43
C TYR A 240 -17.86 12.30 3.53
N GLN A 241 -18.50 11.19 3.89
CA GLN A 241 -19.59 11.26 4.86
C GLN A 241 -19.10 11.55 6.29
N ASN A 242 -17.82 11.32 6.62
CA ASN A 242 -17.33 11.62 7.98
C ASN A 242 -15.82 11.93 8.12
N PRO A 243 -15.31 12.99 7.47
CA PRO A 243 -13.88 13.32 7.45
C PRO A 243 -13.24 13.55 8.82
N LYS A 244 -14.01 14.12 9.76
CA LYS A 244 -13.54 14.40 11.13
C LYS A 244 -13.29 13.14 11.95
N ALA A 245 -13.91 12.02 11.61
CA ALA A 245 -13.65 10.74 12.27
C ALA A 245 -12.26 10.19 11.90
N TYR A 246 -11.82 10.39 10.64
CA TYR A 246 -10.56 9.84 10.12
C TYR A 246 -9.32 10.48 10.70
N SER A 247 -9.34 11.80 10.89
CA SER A 247 -8.19 12.52 11.46
C SER A 247 -7.87 12.08 12.89
N LYS A 248 -8.81 11.43 13.59
CA LYS A 248 -8.63 10.92 14.96
C LYS A 248 -8.23 9.44 15.02
N PHE A 249 -8.15 8.71 13.91
CA PHE A 249 -7.83 7.28 13.97
C PHE A 249 -6.42 6.98 14.49
N PRO A 250 -5.35 7.69 14.08
CA PRO A 250 -4.03 7.43 14.65
C PRO A 250 -3.97 7.61 16.17
N SER A 251 -4.66 8.62 16.70
CA SER A 251 -4.76 8.83 18.16
C SER A 251 -5.57 7.72 18.85
N LYS A 252 -6.71 7.31 18.28
CA LYS A 252 -7.48 6.19 18.82
C LYS A 252 -6.73 4.87 18.76
N LEU A 253 -5.92 4.67 17.73
CA LEU A 253 -5.07 3.48 17.60
C LEU A 253 -4.01 3.45 18.70
N LEU A 254 -3.34 4.58 18.96
CA LEU A 254 -2.34 4.70 20.02
C LEU A 254 -2.95 4.42 21.40
N GLU A 255 -4.09 5.06 21.72
CA GLU A 255 -4.85 4.78 22.96
C GLU A 255 -5.25 3.29 23.08
N GLY A 256 -5.68 2.70 21.96
CA GLY A 256 -6.03 1.28 21.88
C GLY A 256 -4.82 0.36 22.11
N PHE A 257 -3.64 0.75 21.64
CA PHE A 257 -2.39 0.03 21.87
C PHE A 257 -1.92 0.14 23.32
N GLU A 258 -1.96 1.32 23.92
CA GLU A 258 -1.64 1.52 25.34
C GLU A 258 -2.56 0.69 26.25
N THR A 259 -3.82 0.50 25.85
CA THR A 259 -4.78 -0.35 26.56
C THR A 259 -4.52 -1.84 26.33
N SER A 260 -4.26 -2.25 25.08
CA SER A 260 -4.13 -3.67 24.70
C SER A 260 -2.76 -4.26 25.07
N TYR A 261 -1.74 -3.40 25.18
CA TYR A 261 -0.35 -3.77 25.47
C TYR A 261 0.18 -2.96 26.66
N PRO A 262 -0.37 -3.20 27.87
CA PRO A 262 0.06 -2.46 29.04
C PRO A 262 1.57 -2.66 29.29
N GLY A 263 2.29 -1.57 29.53
CA GLY A 263 3.73 -1.57 29.81
C GLY A 263 4.63 -1.37 28.58
N LEU A 264 4.08 -1.37 27.36
CA LEU A 264 4.84 -1.02 26.15
C LEU A 264 4.85 0.49 25.90
N ALA A 265 6.03 1.03 25.61
CA ALA A 265 6.20 2.42 25.22
C ALA A 265 6.17 2.55 23.70
N PHE A 266 5.12 3.19 23.17
CA PHE A 266 4.95 3.41 21.75
C PHE A 266 5.55 4.75 21.29
N PRO A 267 6.05 4.84 20.04
CA PRO A 267 6.52 6.11 19.50
C PRO A 267 5.37 7.13 19.43
N PRO A 268 5.62 8.41 19.71
CA PRO A 268 4.60 9.44 19.63
C PRO A 268 4.08 9.56 18.20
N LEU A 269 2.84 10.05 18.06
CA LEU A 269 2.26 10.33 16.75
C LEU A 269 3.16 11.31 15.97
N PRO A 270 3.36 11.08 14.66
CA PRO A 270 4.07 12.03 13.83
C PRO A 270 3.38 13.41 13.84
N GLU A 271 4.16 14.47 14.01
CA GLU A 271 3.66 15.86 14.10
C GLU A 271 2.99 16.34 12.79
N ARG A 272 3.37 15.74 11.66
CA ARG A 272 2.83 16.08 10.33
C ARG A 272 1.40 15.56 10.16
N ARG A 273 0.42 16.35 10.58
CA ARG A 273 -0.99 16.19 10.18
C ARG A 273 -1.30 17.06 8.98
N GLY A 274 -1.96 16.49 7.97
CA GLY A 274 -2.41 17.26 6.82
C GLY A 274 -3.41 18.36 7.18
N ASP A 275 -3.28 19.49 6.49
CA ASP A 275 -4.21 20.62 6.51
C ASP A 275 -5.22 20.54 5.35
N PHE A 276 -5.20 19.46 4.57
CA PHE A 276 -6.14 19.25 3.49
C PHE A 276 -7.57 19.21 4.03
N ASP A 277 -8.35 20.23 3.64
CA ASP A 277 -9.76 20.27 3.95
C ASP A 277 -10.49 19.21 3.13
N LEU A 278 -10.95 18.16 3.81
CA LEU A 278 -11.67 17.05 3.22
C LEU A 278 -13.01 17.47 2.59
N GLN A 279 -13.56 18.64 2.96
CA GLN A 279 -14.74 19.18 2.28
C GLN A 279 -14.45 19.54 0.82
N LYS A 280 -13.20 19.92 0.48
CA LYS A 280 -12.82 20.29 -0.89
C LYS A 280 -13.00 19.18 -1.90
N VAL A 281 -13.03 17.93 -1.46
CA VAL A 281 -13.21 16.84 -2.42
C VAL A 281 -14.65 16.73 -2.91
N LEU A 282 -15.63 17.24 -2.15
CA LEU A 282 -17.00 17.38 -2.64
C LEU A 282 -17.07 18.30 -3.87
N GLU A 283 -16.07 19.17 -4.04
CA GLU A 283 -15.93 20.10 -5.17
C GLU A 283 -15.07 19.51 -6.30
N SER A 284 -14.56 18.28 -6.18
CA SER A 284 -13.70 17.66 -7.20
C SER A 284 -14.51 16.90 -8.26
N PRO A 285 -14.57 17.37 -9.52
CA PRO A 285 -15.33 16.69 -10.58
C PRO A 285 -14.70 15.36 -11.03
N TYR A 286 -13.38 15.21 -10.86
CA TYR A 286 -12.64 14.03 -11.29
C TYR A 286 -12.35 13.05 -10.16
N PHE A 287 -13.04 13.18 -9.03
CA PHE A 287 -12.82 12.31 -7.88
C PHE A 287 -12.92 10.81 -8.22
N PHE A 288 -13.82 10.43 -9.14
CA PHE A 288 -14.00 9.04 -9.60
C PHE A 288 -13.25 8.68 -10.90
N ASN A 289 -12.38 9.54 -11.44
CA ASN A 289 -11.71 9.36 -12.75
C ASN A 289 -10.21 9.04 -12.69
#